data_AF-A0A1V6FVV2-F1
#
_entry.id   AF-A0A1V6FVV2-F1
#
_cell.length_a   1.000
_cell.length_b   1.000
_cell.length_c   1.000
_cell.angle_alpha   90.00
_cell.angle_beta   90.00
_cell.angle_gamma   90.00
#
_symmetry.space_group_name_H-M   'P 1'
#
loop_
_entity.id
_entity.type
_entity.pdbx_description
1 polymer ?
#
loop_
_entity_poly.entity_id
_entity_poly.type
_entity_poly.pdbx_seq_one_letter_code
_entity_poly.pdbx_strand_id
1 'polypeptide(L)'
;MANADESLYNVLMNGIIKDINDAWDRKSYRATLILVYIGIDAMAHLTMPAEKEKVTRTDFVAWTERYLRFRNAERQPTLAVPGLELYAARCAMVHTYSSEADLHKAGQVKRQIGYGDEFLPEVAEKADVENLVMLSIRGLVDAFGRGVVATIQDIKHDEARRQLFAGRLEKMVHELPFIAAA
;
A
#
# COMPACT_ATOMS: atom_id res chain seq x y z
N MET A 1 -18.12 25.11 -2.42
CA MET A 1 -18.19 23.79 -1.76
C MET A 1 -17.20 22.91 -2.51
N ALA A 2 -16.13 22.44 -1.85
CA ALA A 2 -15.23 21.47 -2.49
C ALA A 2 -16.05 20.22 -2.84
N ASN A 3 -15.75 19.58 -3.97
CA ASN A 3 -16.40 18.31 -4.32
C ASN A 3 -16.09 17.27 -3.22
N ALA A 4 -17.04 16.44 -2.82
CA ALA A 4 -16.80 15.40 -1.80
C ALA A 4 -15.59 14.50 -2.16
N ASP A 5 -15.39 14.22 -3.45
CA ASP A 5 -14.24 13.46 -3.94
C ASP A 5 -12.91 14.21 -3.71
N GLU A 6 -12.91 15.53 -3.90
CA GLU A 6 -11.76 16.41 -3.65
C GLU A 6 -11.43 16.43 -2.16
N SER A 7 -12.45 16.39 -1.29
CA SER A 7 -12.28 16.27 0.16
C SER A 7 -11.62 14.94 0.55
N LEU A 8 -12.09 13.80 0.02
CA LEU A 8 -11.51 12.49 0.31
C LEU A 8 -10.05 12.40 -0.17
N TYR A 9 -9.79 12.89 -1.39
CA TYR A 9 -8.45 12.96 -1.95
C TYR A 9 -7.53 13.80 -1.05
N ASN A 10 -7.97 14.98 -0.62
CA ASN A 10 -7.17 15.86 0.22
C ASN A 10 -6.84 15.25 1.59
N VAL A 11 -7.77 14.52 2.21
CA VAL A 11 -7.52 13.83 3.48
C VAL A 11 -6.43 12.76 3.32
N LEU A 12 -6.53 11.93 2.27
CA LEU A 12 -5.52 10.89 2.01
C LEU A 12 -4.17 11.47 1.62
N MET A 13 -4.17 12.56 0.87
CA MET A 13 -2.96 13.26 0.44
C MET A 13 -2.23 13.95 1.59
N ASN A 14 -2.97 14.59 2.50
CA ASN A 14 -2.40 15.31 3.64
C ASN A 14 -2.12 14.39 4.85
N GLY A 15 -2.65 13.17 4.85
CA GLY A 15 -2.34 12.12 5.84
C GLY A 15 -1.36 11.10 5.28
N ILE A 16 -1.88 9.89 4.98
CA ILE A 16 -1.10 8.69 4.62
C ILE A 16 -0.02 8.98 3.57
N ILE A 17 -0.35 9.68 2.48
CA ILE A 17 0.61 9.92 1.39
C ILE A 17 1.69 10.92 1.81
N LYS A 18 1.32 11.96 2.56
CA LYS A 18 2.29 12.93 3.08
C LYS A 18 3.31 12.25 3.98
N ASP A 19 2.88 11.41 4.92
CA ASP A 19 3.78 10.75 5.88
C ASP A 19 4.77 9.80 5.18
N ILE A 20 4.30 9.07 4.16
CA ILE A 20 5.15 8.23 3.31
C ILE A 20 6.20 9.07 2.59
N ASN A 21 5.80 10.20 2.00
CA ASN A 21 6.71 11.10 1.29
C ASN A 21 7.71 11.76 2.25
N ASP A 22 7.29 12.20 3.44
CA ASP A 22 8.19 12.76 4.45
C ASP A 22 9.26 11.75 4.89
N ALA A 23 8.89 10.49 5.08
CA ALA A 23 9.85 9.42 5.41
C ALA A 23 10.81 9.15 4.25
N TRP A 24 10.28 9.14 3.02
CA TRP A 24 11.06 8.96 1.79
C TRP A 24 12.07 10.10 1.57
N ASP A 25 11.65 11.35 1.67
CA ASP A 25 12.49 12.54 1.46
C ASP A 25 13.64 12.60 2.48
N ARG A 26 13.43 12.04 3.68
CA ARG A 26 14.45 11.86 4.72
C ARG A 26 15.32 10.63 4.54
N LYS A 27 15.17 9.89 3.43
CA LYS A 27 15.86 8.62 3.14
C LYS A 27 15.68 7.56 4.23
N SER A 28 14.56 7.61 4.95
CA SER A 28 14.21 6.65 6.00
C SER A 28 13.55 5.41 5.39
N TYR A 29 14.27 4.72 4.51
CA TYR A 29 13.73 3.71 3.60
C TYR A 29 12.89 2.61 4.26
N ARG A 30 13.33 2.08 5.40
CA ARG A 30 12.57 1.05 6.12
C ARG A 30 11.28 1.61 6.72
N ALA A 31 11.31 2.84 7.22
CA ALA A 31 10.11 3.54 7.68
C ALA A 31 9.15 3.81 6.50
N THR A 32 9.67 4.25 5.34
CA THR A 32 8.89 4.39 4.11
C THR A 32 8.18 3.09 3.74
N LEU A 33 8.89 1.96 3.73
CA LEU A 33 8.31 0.65 3.41
C LEU A 33 7.20 0.25 4.40
N ILE A 34 7.45 0.42 5.70
CA ILE A 34 6.43 0.15 6.74
C ILE A 34 5.20 1.02 6.52
N LEU A 35 5.37 2.32 6.27
CA LEU A 35 4.27 3.26 6.06
C LEU A 35 3.50 2.94 4.78
N VAL A 36 4.16 2.54 3.68
CA VAL A 36 3.44 2.10 2.47
C VAL A 36 2.62 0.84 2.75
N TYR A 37 3.19 -0.17 3.43
CA TYR A 37 2.46 -1.38 3.74
C TYR A 37 1.25 -1.14 4.66
N ILE A 38 1.39 -0.28 5.67
CA ILE A 38 0.29 0.16 6.52
C ILE A 38 -0.73 0.98 5.70
N GLY A 39 -0.27 1.82 4.78
CA GLY A 39 -1.12 2.54 3.84
C GLY A 39 -1.96 1.62 2.97
N ILE A 40 -1.39 0.49 2.51
CA ILE A 40 -2.14 -0.55 1.77
C ILE A 40 -3.18 -1.21 2.69
N ASP A 41 -2.82 -1.57 3.93
CA ASP A 41 -3.78 -2.10 4.92
C ASP A 41 -4.95 -1.13 5.15
N ALA A 42 -4.66 0.17 5.26
CA ALA A 42 -5.67 1.22 5.39
C ALA A 42 -6.57 1.28 4.16
N MET A 43 -6.02 1.30 2.95
CA MET A 43 -6.82 1.33 1.74
C MET A 43 -7.67 0.07 1.55
N ALA A 44 -7.16 -1.10 1.93
CA ALA A 44 -7.94 -2.33 1.97
C ALA A 44 -9.09 -2.26 2.99
N HIS A 45 -8.84 -1.71 4.18
CA HIS A 45 -9.88 -1.47 5.19
C HIS A 45 -10.96 -0.50 4.69
N LEU A 46 -10.56 0.61 4.06
CA LEU A 46 -11.50 1.60 3.54
C LEU A 46 -12.39 1.02 2.44
N THR A 47 -11.90 0.06 1.66
CA THR A 47 -12.58 -0.49 0.47
C THR A 47 -13.23 -1.87 0.65
N MET A 48 -13.06 -2.53 1.79
CA MET A 48 -13.65 -3.86 2.02
C MET A 48 -15.20 -3.81 1.99
N PRO A 49 -15.90 -4.94 1.78
CA PRO A 49 -17.37 -4.99 1.79
C PRO A 49 -18.00 -4.44 3.08
N ALA A 50 -19.25 -3.95 3.01
CA ALA A 50 -19.93 -3.29 4.12
C ALA A 50 -20.19 -4.23 5.31
N GLU A 51 -20.35 -5.52 5.03
CA GLU A 51 -20.66 -6.57 6.01
C GLU A 51 -19.42 -6.99 6.83
N LYS A 52 -18.23 -6.53 6.45
CA LYS A 52 -16.99 -6.82 7.16
C LYS A 52 -16.65 -5.70 8.15
N GLU A 53 -16.28 -6.09 9.36
CA GLU A 53 -15.78 -5.19 10.40
C GLU A 53 -14.25 -5.10 10.42
N LYS A 54 -13.57 -6.18 10.01
CA LYS A 54 -12.11 -6.29 10.10
C LYS A 54 -11.51 -6.63 8.74
N VAL A 55 -10.46 -5.88 8.39
CA VAL A 55 -9.63 -6.14 7.20
C VAL A 55 -8.88 -7.46 7.36
N THR A 56 -8.86 -8.26 6.30
CA THR A 56 -8.18 -9.57 6.28
C THR A 56 -7.08 -9.60 5.22
N ARG A 57 -6.25 -10.65 5.24
CA ARG A 57 -5.29 -10.94 4.16
C ARG A 57 -5.94 -10.90 2.78
N THR A 58 -7.13 -11.47 2.64
CA THR A 58 -7.84 -11.51 1.35
C THR A 58 -8.19 -10.11 0.87
N ASP A 59 -8.54 -9.20 1.77
CA ASP A 59 -8.87 -7.82 1.42
C ASP A 59 -7.60 -7.04 1.00
N PHE A 60 -6.47 -7.24 1.69
CA PHE A 60 -5.18 -6.68 1.28
C PHE A 60 -4.78 -7.17 -0.12
N VAL A 61 -4.82 -8.48 -0.35
CA VAL A 61 -4.47 -9.09 -1.63
C VAL A 61 -5.39 -8.53 -2.72
N ALA A 62 -6.71 -8.51 -2.50
CA ALA A 62 -7.65 -7.97 -3.47
C ALA A 62 -7.40 -6.49 -3.81
N TRP A 63 -7.06 -5.66 -2.82
CA TRP A 63 -6.75 -4.24 -3.09
C TRP A 63 -5.47 -4.10 -3.91
N THR A 64 -4.39 -4.79 -3.53
CA THR A 64 -3.12 -4.74 -4.27
C THR A 64 -3.28 -5.25 -5.70
N GLU A 65 -3.96 -6.38 -5.88
CA GLU A 65 -4.24 -6.96 -7.19
C GLU A 65 -5.15 -6.09 -8.04
N ARG A 66 -5.99 -5.22 -7.45
CA ARG A 66 -6.85 -4.31 -8.20
C ARG A 66 -6.18 -2.97 -8.53
N TYR A 67 -5.42 -2.38 -7.60
CA TYR A 67 -5.00 -0.99 -7.72
C TYR A 67 -3.49 -0.78 -7.71
N LEU A 68 -2.69 -1.72 -7.20
CA LEU A 68 -1.23 -1.58 -7.20
C LEU A 68 -0.69 -2.05 -8.56
N ARG A 69 -0.11 -1.11 -9.32
CA ARG A 69 0.39 -1.36 -10.68
C ARG A 69 1.83 -0.88 -10.84
N PHE A 70 2.71 -1.83 -11.15
CA PHE A 70 4.09 -1.57 -11.56
C PHE A 70 4.17 -1.46 -13.08
N ARG A 71 4.73 -0.35 -13.58
CA ARG A 71 4.68 0.00 -15.00
C ARG A 71 5.37 -1.02 -15.90
N ASN A 72 6.41 -1.68 -15.40
CA ASN A 72 7.15 -2.69 -16.15
C ASN A 72 6.49 -4.08 -16.10
N ALA A 73 5.69 -4.39 -15.07
CA ALA A 73 5.00 -5.67 -14.96
C ALA A 73 3.95 -5.85 -16.07
N GLU A 74 3.37 -4.76 -16.59
CA GLU A 74 2.44 -4.80 -17.72
C GLU A 74 3.10 -5.28 -19.03
N ARG A 75 4.41 -4.99 -19.19
CA ARG A 75 5.18 -5.36 -20.39
C ARG A 75 5.92 -6.67 -20.21
N GLN A 76 6.22 -7.05 -18.97
CA GLN A 76 6.95 -8.26 -18.61
C GLN A 76 6.21 -8.98 -17.46
N PRO A 77 5.23 -9.84 -17.77
CA PRO A 77 4.42 -10.53 -16.76
C PRO A 77 5.23 -11.38 -15.76
N THR A 78 6.43 -11.84 -16.13
CA THR A 78 7.34 -12.56 -15.22
C THR A 78 7.82 -11.69 -14.05
N LEU A 79 7.82 -10.37 -14.23
CA LEU A 79 8.12 -9.38 -13.19
C LEU A 79 6.88 -8.89 -12.43
N ALA A 80 5.71 -9.49 -12.65
CA ALA A 80 4.54 -9.22 -11.83
C ALA A 80 4.82 -9.62 -10.38
N VAL A 81 4.37 -8.82 -9.41
CA VAL A 81 4.46 -9.12 -7.98
C VAL A 81 3.04 -9.40 -7.47
N PRO A 82 2.65 -10.67 -7.30
CA PRO A 82 1.32 -11.05 -6.82
C PRO A 82 1.00 -10.44 -5.46
N GLY A 83 -0.29 -10.17 -5.22
CA GLY A 83 -0.74 -9.57 -3.95
C GLY A 83 -0.35 -10.42 -2.73
N LEU A 84 -0.32 -11.75 -2.88
CA LEU A 84 0.09 -12.66 -1.81
C LEU A 84 1.59 -12.53 -1.46
N GLU A 85 2.46 -12.25 -2.44
CA GLU A 85 3.88 -11.99 -2.18
C GLU A 85 4.07 -10.65 -1.47
N LEU A 86 3.31 -9.62 -1.89
CA LEU A 86 3.28 -8.34 -1.19
C LEU A 86 2.79 -8.47 0.25
N TYR A 87 1.78 -9.31 0.49
CA TYR A 87 1.28 -9.59 1.84
C TYR A 87 2.33 -10.31 2.69
N ALA A 88 3.04 -11.29 2.12
CA ALA A 88 4.13 -11.98 2.81
C ALA A 88 5.26 -11.00 3.19
N ALA A 89 5.65 -10.13 2.25
CA ALA A 89 6.66 -9.10 2.49
C ALA A 89 6.21 -8.07 3.54
N ARG A 90 4.94 -7.65 3.50
CA ARG A 90 4.31 -6.80 4.54
C ARG A 90 4.42 -7.43 5.92
N CYS A 91 4.08 -8.72 6.06
CA CYS A 91 4.17 -9.42 7.34
C CYS A 91 5.61 -9.49 7.85
N ALA A 92 6.56 -9.85 6.97
CA ALA A 92 7.98 -9.92 7.33
C ALA A 92 8.51 -8.54 7.80
N MET A 93 8.19 -7.48 7.07
CA MET A 93 8.64 -6.12 7.37
C MET A 93 8.03 -5.56 8.66
N VAL A 94 6.70 -5.65 8.80
CA VAL A 94 5.95 -4.96 9.87
C VAL A 94 6.00 -5.72 11.20
N HIS A 95 6.09 -7.05 11.18
CA HIS A 95 6.04 -7.84 12.42
C HIS A 95 7.38 -8.35 12.90
N THR A 96 8.33 -8.58 12.00
CA THR A 96 9.61 -9.22 12.35
C THR A 96 10.82 -8.46 11.84
N TYR A 97 10.63 -7.34 11.12
CA TYR A 97 11.69 -6.55 10.52
C TYR A 97 12.67 -7.40 9.68
N SER A 98 12.13 -8.38 8.95
CA SER A 98 12.85 -9.40 8.16
C SER A 98 12.37 -9.44 6.70
N SER A 99 12.98 -10.31 5.89
CA SER A 99 12.51 -10.65 4.52
C SER A 99 11.67 -11.93 4.46
N GLU A 100 11.70 -12.74 5.53
CA GLU A 100 10.96 -14.00 5.63
C GLU A 100 9.73 -13.85 6.54
N ALA A 101 8.62 -14.48 6.12
CA ALA A 101 7.35 -14.52 6.83
C ALA A 101 6.85 -15.97 6.92
N ASP A 102 5.83 -16.23 7.73
CA ASP A 102 5.26 -17.58 7.91
C ASP A 102 4.75 -18.21 6.61
N LEU A 103 4.32 -17.40 5.63
CA LEU A 103 3.92 -17.89 4.31
C LEU A 103 5.07 -18.50 3.52
N HIS A 104 6.31 -18.04 3.75
CA HIS A 104 7.51 -18.64 3.16
C HIS A 104 7.81 -19.98 3.83
N LYS A 105 7.78 -20.01 5.16
CA LYS A 105 8.00 -21.24 5.95
C LYS A 105 6.96 -22.32 5.64
N ALA A 106 5.72 -21.92 5.37
CA ALA A 106 4.63 -22.81 4.97
C ALA A 106 4.66 -23.20 3.48
N GLY A 107 5.61 -22.70 2.68
CA GLY A 107 5.73 -22.98 1.25
C GLY A 107 4.63 -22.38 0.36
N GLN A 108 3.81 -21.47 0.90
CA GLN A 108 2.71 -20.80 0.17
C GLN A 108 3.21 -19.66 -0.73
N VAL A 109 4.32 -19.02 -0.33
CA VAL A 109 5.03 -18.02 -1.12
C VAL A 109 6.49 -18.45 -1.21
N LYS A 110 6.98 -18.66 -2.44
CA LYS A 110 8.39 -19.03 -2.66
C LYS A 110 9.28 -17.80 -2.73
N ARG A 111 8.86 -16.78 -3.47
CA ARG A 111 9.67 -15.61 -3.78
C ARG A 111 9.62 -14.57 -2.66
N GLN A 112 10.79 -14.21 -2.14
CA GLN A 112 10.98 -13.09 -1.23
C GLN A 112 11.09 -11.77 -2.00
N ILE A 113 10.70 -10.68 -1.35
CA ILE A 113 10.87 -9.32 -1.88
C ILE A 113 12.07 -8.67 -1.17
N GLY A 114 13.11 -8.37 -1.95
CA GLY A 114 14.19 -7.47 -1.57
C GLY A 114 13.86 -6.04 -2.00
N TYR A 115 14.49 -5.07 -1.35
CA TYR A 115 14.28 -3.66 -1.66
C TYR A 115 15.57 -3.01 -2.09
N GLY A 116 15.48 -2.17 -3.11
CA GLY A 116 16.55 -1.31 -3.57
C GLY A 116 15.99 0.08 -3.87
N ASP A 117 16.89 1.05 -4.04
CA ASP A 117 16.50 2.41 -4.36
C ASP A 117 16.87 2.79 -5.80
N GLU A 118 16.13 3.76 -6.36
CA GLU A 118 16.41 4.49 -7.61
C GLU A 118 16.72 3.63 -8.84
N PHE A 119 16.28 2.37 -8.88
CA PHE A 119 16.42 1.54 -10.07
C PHE A 119 15.13 1.50 -10.89
N LEU A 120 15.33 1.44 -12.21
CA LEU A 120 14.31 1.14 -13.20
C LEU A 120 14.77 -0.09 -14.00
N PRO A 121 13.86 -1.01 -14.37
CA PRO A 121 12.41 -0.99 -14.07
C PRO A 121 12.06 -1.14 -12.57
N GLU A 122 10.84 -0.74 -12.15
CA GLU A 122 10.41 -0.70 -10.72
C GLU A 122 10.49 -2.08 -10.03
N VAL A 123 10.46 -3.16 -10.81
CA VAL A 123 10.64 -4.54 -10.37
C VAL A 123 11.75 -5.17 -11.20
N ALA A 124 12.70 -5.86 -10.56
CA ALA A 124 13.79 -6.54 -11.22
C ALA A 124 14.07 -7.90 -10.58
N GLU A 125 14.49 -8.87 -11.37
CA GLU A 125 15.04 -10.12 -10.83
C GLU A 125 16.51 -9.92 -10.44
N LYS A 126 16.94 -10.64 -9.40
CA LYS A 126 18.34 -10.72 -9.04
C LYS A 126 18.88 -12.08 -9.48
N ALA A 127 19.60 -12.10 -10.60
CA ALA A 127 19.98 -13.34 -11.29
C ALA A 127 20.84 -14.31 -10.45
N ASP A 128 21.58 -13.79 -9.46
CA ASP A 128 22.45 -14.55 -8.56
C ASP A 128 21.74 -15.05 -7.29
N VAL A 129 20.45 -14.72 -7.09
CA VAL A 129 19.69 -15.12 -5.89
C VAL A 129 18.37 -15.76 -6.30
N GLU A 130 18.28 -17.07 -6.07
CA GLU A 130 17.05 -17.82 -6.32
C GLU A 130 15.91 -17.29 -5.43
N ASN A 131 14.68 -17.28 -5.97
CA ASN A 131 13.49 -16.90 -5.23
C ASN A 131 13.55 -15.47 -4.63
N LEU A 132 14.26 -14.54 -5.27
CA LEU A 132 14.28 -13.12 -4.88
C LEU A 132 13.82 -12.23 -6.03
N VAL A 133 12.88 -11.33 -5.75
CA VAL A 133 12.57 -10.19 -6.61
C VAL A 133 12.95 -8.90 -5.90
N MET A 134 13.59 -7.99 -6.63
CA MET A 134 13.92 -6.66 -6.16
C MET A 134 12.79 -5.70 -6.49
N LEU A 135 12.35 -4.94 -5.50
CA LEU A 135 11.36 -3.89 -5.64
C LEU A 135 11.98 -2.52 -5.35
N SER A 136 11.79 -1.59 -6.27
CA SER A 136 12.20 -0.19 -6.10
C SER A 136 11.34 0.44 -5.02
N ILE A 137 11.97 0.97 -3.97
CA ILE A 137 11.24 1.64 -2.89
C ILE A 137 10.45 2.82 -3.46
N ARG A 138 11.10 3.65 -4.28
CA ARG A 138 10.42 4.75 -4.97
C ARG A 138 9.31 4.24 -5.89
N GLY A 139 9.57 3.17 -6.65
CA GLY A 139 8.57 2.53 -7.51
C GLY A 139 7.34 2.06 -6.74
N LEU A 140 7.53 1.50 -5.55
CA LEU A 140 6.43 1.08 -4.66
C LEU A 140 5.65 2.28 -4.11
N VAL A 141 6.32 3.36 -3.69
CA VAL A 141 5.67 4.61 -3.25
C VAL A 141 4.81 5.19 -4.39
N ASP A 142 5.37 5.28 -5.60
CA ASP A 142 4.66 5.81 -6.76
C ASP A 142 3.50 4.90 -7.18
N ALA A 143 3.68 3.58 -7.13
CA ALA A 143 2.61 2.61 -7.42
C ALA A 143 1.47 2.70 -6.39
N PHE A 144 1.81 2.88 -5.11
CA PHE A 144 0.82 3.07 -4.05
C PHE A 144 0.02 4.36 -4.26
N GLY A 145 0.68 5.49 -4.51
CA GLY A 145 0.02 6.76 -4.80
C GLY A 145 -0.94 6.66 -5.99
N ARG A 146 -0.52 6.02 -7.10
CA ARG A 146 -1.40 5.74 -8.24
C ARG A 146 -2.60 4.87 -7.85
N GLY A 147 -2.39 3.84 -7.01
CA GLY A 147 -3.45 2.97 -6.53
C GLY A 147 -4.49 3.69 -5.67
N VAL A 148 -4.07 4.65 -4.84
CA VAL A 148 -4.98 5.53 -4.10
C VAL A 148 -5.85 6.37 -5.04
N VAL A 149 -5.24 7.01 -6.04
CA VAL A 149 -6.00 7.79 -7.05
C VAL A 149 -6.99 6.90 -7.80
N ALA A 150 -6.55 5.73 -8.25
CA ALA A 150 -7.39 4.77 -8.95
C ALA A 150 -8.56 4.28 -8.06
N THR A 151 -8.34 4.11 -6.76
CA THR A 151 -9.40 3.75 -5.80
C THR A 151 -10.48 4.84 -5.75
N ILE A 152 -10.09 6.10 -5.61
CA ILE A 152 -11.03 7.24 -5.53
C ILE A 152 -11.82 7.37 -6.84
N GLN A 153 -11.15 7.21 -7.97
CA GLN A 153 -11.81 7.24 -9.29
C GLN A 153 -12.81 6.08 -9.46
N ASP A 154 -12.46 4.88 -9.01
CA ASP A 154 -13.30 3.68 -9.10
C ASP A 154 -14.57 3.78 -8.23
N ILE A 155 -14.48 4.41 -7.06
CA ILE A 155 -15.67 4.62 -6.21
C ILE A 155 -16.49 5.84 -6.63
N LYS A 156 -15.94 6.78 -7.42
CA LYS A 156 -16.55 8.07 -7.75
C LYS A 156 -18.04 8.01 -8.15
N HIS A 157 -18.41 7.01 -8.94
CA HIS A 157 -19.76 6.86 -9.48
C HIS A 157 -20.65 5.88 -8.71
N ASP A 158 -20.15 5.31 -7.61
CA ASP A 158 -20.87 4.40 -6.72
C ASP A 158 -21.10 5.09 -5.37
N GLU A 159 -22.29 5.67 -5.19
CA GLU A 159 -22.65 6.40 -3.97
C GLU A 159 -22.51 5.54 -2.71
N ALA A 160 -22.92 4.27 -2.76
CA ALA A 160 -22.86 3.38 -1.61
C ALA A 160 -21.42 3.10 -1.20
N ARG A 161 -20.54 2.82 -2.17
CA ARG A 161 -19.10 2.64 -1.90
C ARG A 161 -18.44 3.92 -1.41
N ARG A 162 -18.83 5.10 -1.92
CA ARG A 162 -18.30 6.39 -1.45
C ARG A 162 -18.68 6.69 -0.01
N GLN A 163 -19.95 6.52 0.36
CA GLN A 163 -20.40 6.76 1.72
C GLN A 163 -19.72 5.79 2.71
N LEU A 164 -19.59 4.52 2.34
CA LEU A 164 -18.87 3.53 3.14
C LEU A 164 -17.39 3.92 3.32
N PHE A 165 -16.73 4.33 2.23
CA PHE A 165 -15.34 4.77 2.25
C PHE A 165 -15.16 5.99 3.16
N ALA A 166 -16.00 7.01 2.98
CA ALA A 166 -15.97 8.24 3.78
C ALA A 166 -16.20 7.96 5.27
N GLY A 167 -17.24 7.18 5.60
CA GLY A 167 -17.57 6.84 6.98
C GLY A 167 -16.50 6.00 7.70
N ARG A 168 -15.68 5.24 6.96
CA ARG A 168 -14.50 4.57 7.53
C ARG A 168 -13.31 5.51 7.66
N LEU A 169 -13.10 6.40 6.68
CA LEU A 169 -12.04 7.40 6.70
C LEU A 169 -12.17 8.35 7.89
N GLU A 170 -13.40 8.77 8.22
CA GLU A 170 -13.70 9.59 9.39
C GLU A 170 -13.25 8.94 10.72
N LYS A 171 -13.24 7.61 10.78
CA LYS A 171 -12.84 6.85 11.98
C LYS A 171 -11.34 6.59 12.07
N MET A 172 -10.58 6.91 11.03
CA MET A 172 -9.12 6.79 11.08
C MET A 172 -8.52 7.82 12.04
N VAL A 173 -7.25 7.65 12.40
CA VAL A 173 -6.56 8.59 13.29
C VAL A 173 -6.40 9.92 12.58
N HIS A 174 -6.86 11.00 13.24
CA HIS A 174 -6.67 12.37 12.80
C HIS A 174 -5.83 13.13 13.82
N GLU A 175 -4.86 13.92 13.35
CA GLU A 175 -4.13 14.83 14.20
C GLU A 175 -5.02 16.02 14.57
N LEU A 176 -5.16 16.30 15.86
CA LEU A 176 -5.87 17.47 16.36
C LEU A 176 -4.90 18.33 17.18
N PRO A 177 -4.83 19.65 16.93
CA PRO A 177 -3.95 20.53 17.70
C PRO A 177 -4.36 20.50 19.17
N PHE A 178 -3.41 20.24 20.05
CA PHE A 178 -3.63 20.38 21.48
C PHE A 178 -3.65 21.86 21.85
N ILE A 179 -4.82 22.37 22.22
CA ILE A 179 -4.96 23.74 22.75
C ILE A 179 -4.96 23.64 24.27
N ALA A 180 -3.86 24.02 24.91
CA ALA A 180 -3.81 24.16 26.36
C ALA A 180 -4.73 25.32 26.78
N ALA A 181 -5.58 25.09 27.79
CA ALA A 181 -6.29 26.19 28.44
C ALA A 181 -5.26 27.09 29.14
N ALA A 182 -5.30 28.38 28.82
CA ALA A 182 -4.45 29.41 29.42
C ALA A 182 -4.79 29.62 30.90
#